data_AF-A0A9E1J000-F1
#
_entry.id   AF-A0A9E1J000-F1
#
_cell.length_a   1.000
_cell.length_b   1.000
_cell.length_c   1.000
_cell.angle_alpha   90.00
_cell.angle_beta   90.00
_cell.angle_gamma   90.00
#
_symmetry.space_group_name_H-M   'P 1'
#
loop_
_entity.id
_entity.type
_entity.pdbx_description
1 polymer ?
#
loop_
_entity_poly.entity_id
_entity_poly.type
_entity_poly.pdbx_seq_one_letter_code
_entity_poly.pdbx_strand_id
1 'polypeptide(L)'
;MSTMEKLARRLRLGMVGGGRDAFIGGVHRIAARIDDQYDLVAGALSSSPDKAKASGADLLLAEDRAYGTYEEMAAAEAARDDGI
;
A
#
# COMPACT_ATOMS: atom_id res chain seq x y z
N MET A 1 -13.88 -15.86 15.34
CA MET A 1 -12.60 -15.91 14.63
C MET A 1 -12.27 -14.54 14.06
N SER A 2 -11.11 -14.00 14.40
CA SER A 2 -10.51 -12.81 13.80
C SER A 2 -10.33 -12.99 12.29
N THR A 3 -10.37 -11.91 11.52
CA THR A 3 -10.12 -11.92 10.06
C THR A 3 -8.81 -12.62 9.70
N MET A 4 -7.79 -12.47 10.55
CA MET A 4 -6.51 -13.16 10.43
C MET A 4 -6.63 -14.69 10.50
N GLU A 5 -7.43 -15.22 11.43
CA GLU A 5 -7.62 -16.66 11.61
C GLU A 5 -8.31 -17.30 10.40
N LYS A 6 -9.10 -16.51 9.65
CA LYS A 6 -9.76 -16.97 8.43
C LYS A 6 -8.83 -16.98 7.21
N LEU A 7 -7.86 -16.06 7.16
CA LEU A 7 -6.99 -15.88 5.99
C LEU A 7 -5.65 -16.62 6.12
N ALA A 8 -5.22 -16.96 7.35
CA ALA A 8 -3.92 -17.58 7.64
C ALA A 8 -2.72 -16.80 7.08
N ARG A 9 -2.87 -15.48 6.88
CA ARG A 9 -1.84 -14.55 6.39
C ARG A 9 -2.10 -13.14 6.94
N ARG A 10 -1.09 -12.25 6.82
CA ARG A 10 -1.28 -10.81 7.02
C ARG A 10 -2.26 -10.23 6.00
N LEU A 11 -2.98 -9.18 6.39
CA LEU A 11 -3.83 -8.41 5.50
C LEU A 11 -2.97 -7.64 4.50
N ARG A 12 -3.32 -7.72 3.21
CA ARG A 12 -2.65 -6.93 2.18
C ARG A 12 -3.22 -5.52 2.27
N LEU A 13 -2.34 -4.55 2.40
CA LEU A 13 -2.69 -3.16 2.58
C LEU A 13 -2.27 -2.37 1.34
N GLY A 14 -3.21 -1.58 0.84
CA GLY A 14 -2.96 -0.50 -0.09
C GLY A 14 -3.03 0.87 0.61
N MET A 15 -2.24 1.84 0.18
CA MET A 15 -2.26 3.20 0.73
C MET A 15 -2.43 4.26 -0.35
N VAL A 16 -3.33 5.22 -0.11
CA VAL A 16 -3.55 6.41 -0.97
C VAL A 16 -3.05 7.65 -0.24
N GLY A 17 -2.16 8.40 -0.88
CA GLY A 17 -1.41 9.48 -0.24
C GLY A 17 -0.32 8.97 0.70
N GLY A 18 0.25 9.85 1.54
CA GLY A 18 1.23 9.45 2.56
C GLY A 18 2.62 9.05 2.04
N GLY A 19 2.96 9.38 0.79
CA GLY A 19 4.28 9.17 0.20
C GLY A 19 5.38 10.09 0.75
N ARG A 20 6.41 10.37 -0.06
CA ARG A 20 7.52 11.26 0.30
C ARG A 20 7.02 12.59 0.86
N ASP A 21 7.73 13.07 1.88
CA ASP A 21 7.49 14.34 2.60
C ASP A 21 6.22 14.37 3.47
N ALA A 22 5.42 13.29 3.49
CA ALA A 22 4.21 13.24 4.31
C ALA A 22 4.49 12.64 5.70
N PHE A 23 4.36 13.46 6.75
CA PHE A 23 4.48 13.01 8.14
C PHE A 23 3.44 11.93 8.50
N ILE A 24 2.17 12.20 8.21
CA ILE A 24 1.04 11.32 8.57
C ILE A 24 1.15 9.94 7.89
N GLY A 25 1.66 9.89 6.66
CA GLY A 25 1.91 8.61 5.97
C GLY A 25 2.88 7.71 6.74
N GLY A 26 3.93 8.29 7.32
CA GLY A 26 4.86 7.55 8.19
C GLY A 26 4.18 6.98 9.43
N VAL A 27 3.32 7.78 10.08
CA VAL A 27 2.55 7.34 11.28
C VAL A 27 1.65 6.15 10.96
N HIS A 28 0.91 6.19 9.84
CA HIS A 28 0.05 5.06 9.43
C HIS A 28 0.86 3.79 9.14
N ARG A 29 2.02 3.91 8.48
CA ARG A 29 2.89 2.75 8.21
C ARG A 29 3.48 2.15 9.48
N ILE A 30 3.82 2.99 10.47
CA ILE A 30 4.26 2.51 11.79
C ILE A 30 3.12 1.76 12.47
N ALA A 31 1.92 2.36 12.53
CA ALA A 31 0.75 1.74 13.14
C ALA A 31 0.42 0.37 12.51
N ALA A 32 0.43 0.29 11.17
CA ALA A 32 0.16 -0.94 10.44
C ALA A 32 1.20 -2.06 10.68
N ARG A 33 2.42 -1.71 11.11
CA ARG A 33 3.50 -2.68 11.37
C ARG A 33 3.59 -3.13 12.84
N ILE A 34 3.04 -2.36 13.79
CA ILE A 34 3.27 -2.57 15.23
C ILE A 34 2.73 -3.92 15.72
N ASP A 35 1.58 -4.36 15.23
CA ASP A 35 0.92 -5.62 15.63
C ASP A 35 1.09 -6.74 14.59
N ASP A 36 1.93 -6.49 13.58
CA ASP A 36 2.28 -7.43 12.52
C ASP A 36 1.06 -7.99 11.74
N GLN A 37 -0.04 -7.24 11.68
CA GLN A 37 -1.28 -7.68 11.04
C GLN A 37 -1.35 -7.37 9.55
N TYR A 38 -0.55 -6.41 9.06
CA TYR A 38 -0.63 -5.89 7.69
C TYR A 38 0.69 -6.03 6.94
N ASP A 39 0.57 -6.18 5.63
CA ASP A 39 1.67 -6.09 4.67
C ASP A 39 1.33 -5.01 3.63
N LEU A 40 2.18 -3.98 3.53
CA LEU A 40 1.96 -2.87 2.60
C LEU A 40 2.47 -3.30 1.22
N VAL A 41 1.56 -3.66 0.32
CA VAL A 41 1.89 -4.25 -0.98
C VAL A 41 1.68 -3.31 -2.17
N ALA A 42 0.89 -2.26 -2.01
CA ALA A 42 0.55 -1.34 -3.09
C ALA A 42 0.34 0.10 -2.60
N GLY A 43 0.47 1.09 -3.49
CA GLY A 43 0.16 2.48 -3.15
C GLY A 43 0.03 3.45 -4.31
N ALA A 44 -0.89 4.40 -4.16
CA ALA A 44 -1.04 5.61 -4.96
C ALA A 44 -0.61 6.81 -4.09
N LEU A 45 0.71 6.97 -3.93
CA LEU A 45 1.30 7.69 -2.80
C LEU A 45 1.41 9.21 -3.01
N SER A 46 1.17 9.68 -4.24
CA SER A 46 1.15 11.09 -4.63
C SER A 46 0.29 11.27 -5.87
N SER A 47 -0.24 12.48 -6.08
CA SER A 47 -0.87 12.87 -7.35
C SER A 47 0.14 13.12 -8.48
N SER A 48 1.43 13.27 -8.17
CA SER A 48 2.50 13.29 -9.16
C SER A 48 2.98 11.85 -9.40
N PRO A 49 2.86 11.30 -10.62
CA PRO A 49 3.25 9.92 -10.92
C PRO A 49 4.71 9.62 -10.59
N ASP A 50 5.63 10.54 -10.90
CA ASP A 50 7.05 10.37 -10.60
C ASP A 50 7.30 10.33 -9.09
N LYS A 51 6.65 11.22 -8.32
CA LYS A 51 6.74 11.20 -6.86
C LYS A 51 6.09 9.96 -6.28
N ALA A 52 4.99 9.47 -6.85
CA ALA A 52 4.30 8.25 -6.41
C ALA A 52 5.19 7.02 -6.59
N LYS A 53 5.78 6.85 -7.79
CA LYS A 53 6.73 5.76 -8.08
C LYS A 53 7.95 5.79 -7.18
N ALA A 54 8.55 6.97 -7.02
CA ALA A 54 9.73 7.12 -6.18
C ALA A 54 9.41 6.90 -4.69
N SER A 55 8.22 7.29 -4.23
CA SER A 55 7.74 6.94 -2.88
C SER A 55 7.51 5.44 -2.73
N GLY A 56 7.01 4.76 -3.78
CA GLY A 56 6.82 3.31 -3.77
C GLY A 56 8.15 2.57 -3.64
N ALA A 57 9.17 3.02 -4.38
CA ALA A 57 10.52 2.49 -4.28
C ALA A 57 11.13 2.64 -2.87
N ASP A 58 10.97 3.81 -2.23
CA ASP A 58 11.44 4.03 -0.84
C ASP A 58 10.76 3.08 0.16
N LEU A 59 9.53 2.66 -0.14
CA LEU A 59 8.72 1.78 0.70
C LEU A 59 8.82 0.31 0.29
N LEU A 60 9.70 -0.02 -0.66
CA LEU A 60 9.94 -1.37 -1.17
C LEU A 60 8.71 -2.01 -1.83
N LEU A 61 7.84 -1.19 -2.43
CA LEU A 61 6.75 -1.68 -3.26
C LEU A 61 7.29 -2.23 -4.57
N ALA A 62 6.61 -3.24 -5.12
CA ALA A 62 6.86 -3.70 -6.48
C ALA A 62 6.60 -2.54 -7.47
N GLU A 63 7.40 -2.46 -8.52
CA GLU A 63 7.33 -1.36 -9.50
C GLU A 63 5.93 -1.26 -10.15
N ASP A 64 5.29 -2.41 -10.37
CA ASP A 64 3.95 -2.53 -10.93
C ASP A 64 2.82 -2.33 -9.91
N ARG A 65 3.14 -1.95 -8.67
CA ARG A 65 2.19 -1.67 -7.57
C ARG A 65 2.36 -0.28 -6.96
N ALA A 66 3.17 0.56 -7.60
CA ALA A 66 3.29 1.99 -7.31
C ALA A 66 2.53 2.80 -8.37
N TYR A 67 1.26 3.09 -8.08
CA TYR A 67 0.30 3.64 -9.03
C TYR A 67 0.31 5.18 -9.06
N GLY A 68 -0.07 5.75 -10.19
CA GLY A 68 -0.17 7.21 -10.35
C GLY A 68 -1.46 7.80 -9.80
N THR A 69 -2.54 7.00 -9.77
CA THR A 69 -3.85 7.39 -9.21
C THR A 69 -4.46 6.27 -8.38
N TYR A 70 -5.41 6.61 -7.52
CA TYR A 70 -6.10 5.60 -6.69
C TYR A 70 -7.12 4.80 -7.51
N GLU A 71 -7.68 5.38 -8.57
CA GLU A 71 -8.58 4.68 -9.49
C GLU A 71 -7.85 3.59 -10.27
N GLU A 72 -6.65 3.89 -10.78
CA GLU A 72 -5.79 2.92 -11.45
C GLU A 72 -5.44 1.79 -10.49
N MET A 73 -5.01 2.13 -9.27
CA MET A 73 -4.72 1.16 -8.21
C MET A 73 -5.91 0.26 -7.91
N ALA A 74 -7.11 0.82 -7.71
CA ALA A 74 -8.30 0.04 -7.38
C ALA A 74 -8.68 -0.92 -8.52
N ALA A 75 -8.63 -0.46 -9.77
CA ALA A 75 -8.94 -1.29 -10.93
C ALA A 75 -7.92 -2.41 -11.14
N ALA A 76 -6.63 -2.09 -11.03
CA ALA A 76 -5.54 -3.06 -11.22
C ALA A 76 -5.55 -4.11 -10.10
N GLU A 77 -5.61 -3.70 -8.84
CA GLU A 77 -5.57 -4.61 -7.70
C GLU A 77 -6.82 -5.51 -7.62
N ALA A 78 -8.00 -5.01 -7.98
CA ALA A 78 -9.21 -5.82 -8.03
C ALA A 78 -9.13 -6.97 -9.05
N ALA A 79 -8.27 -6.86 -10.06
CA ALA A 79 -8.05 -7.89 -11.08
C ALA A 79 -6.94 -8.89 -10.70
N ARG A 80 -6.23 -8.70 -9.59
CA ARG A 80 -5.11 -9.55 -9.17
C ARG A 80 -5.59 -10.63 -8.21
N ASP A 81 -5.16 -11.88 -8.44
CA ASP A 81 -5.36 -12.98 -7.47
C ASP A 81 -4.66 -12.67 -6.12
N ASP A 82 -3.58 -11.89 -6.18
CA ASP A 82 -2.83 -11.40 -5.05
C ASP A 82 -3.11 -9.92 -4.72
N GLY A 83 -4.29 -9.41 -5.08
CA GLY A 83 -4.73 -8.03 -4.84
C GLY A 83 -4.88 -7.65 -3.36
N ILE A 84 -4.96 -6.34 -3.11
CA ILE A 84 -5.33 -5.76 -1.79
C ILE A 84 -6.75 -6.10 -1.38
#